data_AF-A0A812B0H4-F1
#
_entry.id   AF-A0A812B0H4-F1
#
_cell.length_a   1.000
_cell.length_b   1.000
_cell.length_c   1.000
_cell.angle_alpha   90.00
_cell.angle_beta   90.00
_cell.angle_gamma   90.00
#
_symmetry.space_group_name_H-M   'P 1'
#
loop_
_entity.id
_entity.type
_entity.pdbx_description
1 polymer ?
#
loop_
_entity_poly.entity_id
_entity_poly.type
_entity_poly.pdbx_seq_one_letter_code
_entity_poly.pdbx_strand_id
1 'polypeptide(L)'
;MNFQLVLLLVCNILFLTNKKSEAALKEGDCEVCIKEIDAFIKTLSPEMKYKEDVITEEYKKFCKKAKSKRERLCYYLGGLETSATNIVKQMSKPLSWGLPPEKICEKLKKFDSQVCELKYDKTIDLAKTNLKKLKVKDLKKILSQWGEDQACKGCAEKSDFIKVIEELMPVYAPEAYASRQKAEL
;
A
#
# COMPACT_ATOMS: atom_id res chain seq x y z
N MET A 1 -25.86 -53.10 -17.35
CA MET A 1 -25.18 -51.83 -17.67
C MET A 1 -24.98 -51.08 -16.36
N ASN A 2 -23.73 -51.01 -15.89
CA ASN A 2 -23.38 -50.82 -14.49
C ASN A 2 -23.56 -49.36 -14.02
N PHE A 3 -24.65 -49.11 -13.30
CA PHE A 3 -24.98 -47.81 -12.68
C PHE A 3 -23.84 -47.27 -11.78
N GLN A 4 -23.06 -48.18 -11.17
CA GLN A 4 -21.87 -47.86 -10.37
C GLN A 4 -20.71 -47.24 -11.17
N LEU A 5 -20.61 -47.55 -12.47
CA LEU A 5 -19.55 -47.03 -13.34
C LEU A 5 -19.84 -45.58 -13.77
N VAL A 6 -21.13 -45.23 -13.93
CA VAL A 6 -21.56 -43.88 -14.27
C VAL A 6 -21.29 -42.93 -13.11
N LEU A 7 -21.56 -43.34 -11.86
CA LEU A 7 -21.37 -42.50 -10.67
C LEU A 7 -19.90 -42.09 -10.44
N LEU A 8 -18.94 -42.98 -10.72
CA LEU A 8 -17.51 -42.71 -10.60
C LEU A 8 -16.99 -41.75 -11.70
N LEU A 9 -17.61 -41.77 -12.88
CA LEU A 9 -17.27 -40.87 -13.98
C LEU A 9 -17.81 -39.45 -13.75
N VAL A 10 -19.02 -39.28 -13.18
CA VAL A 10 -19.54 -37.93 -12.89
C VAL A 10 -18.76 -37.24 -11.77
N CYS A 11 -18.29 -37.98 -10.76
CA CYS A 11 -17.48 -37.42 -9.67
C CYS A 11 -16.14 -36.84 -10.16
N ASN A 12 -15.49 -37.44 -11.17
CA ASN A 12 -14.21 -36.93 -11.68
C ASN A 12 -14.34 -35.66 -12.54
N ILE A 13 -15.50 -35.43 -13.18
CA ILE A 13 -15.73 -34.26 -14.04
C ILE A 13 -15.97 -32.99 -13.20
N LEU A 14 -16.52 -33.12 -11.99
CA LEU A 14 -16.76 -31.99 -11.08
C LEU A 14 -15.50 -31.41 -10.42
N PHE A 15 -14.38 -32.15 -10.39
CA PHE A 15 -13.12 -31.67 -9.81
C PHE A 15 -12.27 -30.81 -10.77
N LEU A 16 -12.59 -30.77 -12.07
CA LEU A 16 -11.69 -30.18 -13.08
C LEU A 16 -12.01 -28.74 -13.50
N THR A 17 -13.10 -28.12 -13.05
CA THR A 17 -13.55 -26.82 -13.60
C THR A 17 -13.46 -25.60 -12.69
N ASN A 18 -12.73 -25.66 -11.56
CA ASN A 18 -12.53 -24.49 -10.69
C ASN A 18 -11.07 -24.17 -10.37
N LYS A 19 -10.21 -24.07 -11.39
CA LYS A 19 -8.96 -23.30 -11.25
C LYS A 19 -9.20 -21.85 -11.67
N LYS A 20 -9.83 -21.05 -10.81
CA LYS A 20 -9.74 -19.59 -10.93
C LYS A 20 -8.26 -19.23 -10.76
N SER A 21 -7.63 -18.76 -11.82
CA SER A 21 -6.27 -18.24 -11.79
C SER A 21 -6.24 -17.04 -10.85
N GLU A 22 -5.73 -17.24 -9.63
CA GLU A 22 -5.38 -16.13 -8.74
C GLU A 22 -4.17 -15.43 -9.35
N ALA A 23 -4.42 -14.30 -10.01
CA ALA A 23 -3.37 -13.42 -10.45
C ALA A 23 -2.59 -12.95 -9.22
N ALA A 24 -1.42 -13.55 -9.00
CA ALA A 24 -0.52 -13.17 -7.93
C ALA A 24 -0.19 -11.67 -8.03
N LEU A 25 -0.08 -11.02 -6.87
CA LEU A 25 0.31 -9.62 -6.77
C LEU A 25 1.65 -9.40 -7.49
N LYS A 26 1.71 -8.36 -8.33
CA LYS A 26 2.97 -7.91 -8.92
C LYS A 26 3.83 -7.24 -7.85
N GLU A 27 5.14 -7.24 -8.05
CA GLU A 27 6.08 -6.55 -7.16
C GLU A 27 5.69 -5.06 -7.03
N GLY A 28 5.43 -4.61 -5.79
CA GLY A 28 5.00 -3.23 -5.49
C GLY A 28 3.48 -2.99 -5.49
N ASP A 29 2.65 -3.99 -5.79
CA ASP A 29 1.19 -3.87 -5.58
C ASP A 29 0.84 -3.99 -4.09
N CYS A 30 -0.16 -3.22 -3.63
CA CYS A 30 -0.65 -3.23 -2.25
C CYS A 30 0.39 -2.86 -1.17
N GLU A 31 1.46 -2.12 -1.50
CA GLU A 31 2.56 -1.82 -0.58
C GLU A 31 2.11 -1.31 0.80
N VAL A 32 1.17 -0.35 0.84
CA VAL A 32 0.63 0.19 2.10
C VAL A 32 -0.11 -0.89 2.88
N CYS A 33 -0.99 -1.65 2.23
CA CYS A 33 -1.71 -2.74 2.88
C CYS A 33 -0.74 -3.78 3.49
N ILE A 34 0.23 -4.25 2.71
CA ILE A 34 1.16 -5.31 3.13
C ILE A 34 1.98 -4.85 4.34
N LYS A 35 2.56 -3.64 4.28
CA LYS A 35 3.38 -3.10 5.38
C LYS A 35 2.57 -2.85 6.65
N GLU A 36 1.34 -2.36 6.52
CA GLU A 36 0.48 -2.13 7.70
C GLU A 36 0.02 -3.44 8.35
N ILE A 37 -0.38 -4.43 7.55
CA ILE A 37 -0.78 -5.74 8.08
C ILE A 37 0.41 -6.44 8.73
N ASP A 38 1.60 -6.41 8.11
CA ASP A 38 2.82 -6.95 8.71
C ASP A 38 3.18 -6.25 10.04
N ALA A 39 3.11 -4.91 10.07
CA ALA A 39 3.33 -4.13 11.28
C ALA A 39 2.32 -4.49 12.38
N PHE A 40 1.06 -4.67 12.03
CA PHE A 40 0.01 -5.09 12.97
C PHE A 40 0.27 -6.51 13.52
N ILE A 41 0.64 -7.48 12.68
CA ILE A 41 0.95 -8.86 13.11
C ILE A 41 2.08 -8.89 14.14
N LYS A 42 3.06 -7.99 13.99
CA LYS A 42 4.18 -7.84 14.94
C LYS A 42 3.75 -7.32 16.31
N THR A 43 2.60 -6.65 16.41
CA THR A 43 2.02 -6.23 17.70
C THR A 43 1.25 -7.34 18.41
N LEU A 44 0.91 -8.43 17.72
CA LEU A 44 0.13 -9.52 18.28
C LEU A 44 1.03 -10.57 18.98
N SER A 45 0.63 -10.99 20.19
CA SER A 45 1.21 -12.16 20.85
C SER A 45 0.78 -13.45 20.13
N PRO A 46 1.54 -14.56 20.27
CA PRO A 46 1.24 -15.82 19.60
C PRO A 46 -0.19 -16.34 19.87
N GLU A 47 -0.71 -16.15 21.08
CA GLU A 47 -2.04 -16.62 21.48
C GLU A 47 -3.18 -15.82 20.84
N MET A 48 -2.94 -14.54 20.53
CA MET A 48 -3.93 -13.68 19.87
C MET A 48 -4.04 -13.97 18.39
N LYS A 49 -2.96 -14.45 17.76
CA LYS A 49 -2.88 -14.68 16.30
C LYS A 49 -3.84 -15.74 15.76
N TYR A 50 -4.51 -16.52 16.61
CA TYR A 50 -5.43 -17.57 16.19
C TYR A 50 -6.91 -17.27 16.52
N LYS A 51 -7.22 -16.09 17.05
CA LYS A 51 -8.57 -15.72 17.50
C LYS A 51 -9.12 -14.55 16.68
N GLU A 52 -10.03 -14.82 15.74
CA GLU A 52 -10.61 -13.83 14.82
C GLU A 52 -11.15 -12.58 15.55
N ASP A 53 -11.94 -12.77 16.61
CA ASP A 53 -12.54 -11.65 17.35
C ASP A 53 -11.49 -10.80 18.07
N VAL A 54 -10.48 -11.45 18.66
CA VAL A 54 -9.37 -10.74 19.34
C VAL A 54 -8.55 -9.95 18.33
N ILE A 55 -8.21 -10.55 17.18
CA ILE A 55 -7.50 -9.87 16.09
C ILE A 55 -8.29 -8.65 15.62
N THR A 56 -9.61 -8.78 15.48
CA THR A 56 -10.48 -7.69 15.05
C THR A 56 -10.44 -6.51 16.03
N GLU A 57 -10.56 -6.78 17.33
CA GLU A 57 -10.53 -5.74 18.36
C GLU A 57 -9.14 -5.11 18.50
N GLU A 58 -8.06 -5.90 18.44
CA GLU A 58 -6.70 -5.37 18.45
C GLU A 58 -6.40 -4.53 17.21
N TYR A 59 -6.94 -4.89 16.05
CA TYR A 59 -6.79 -4.10 14.82
C TYR A 59 -7.45 -2.73 14.95
N LYS A 60 -8.66 -2.65 15.52
CA LYS A 60 -9.32 -1.37 15.80
C LYS A 60 -8.50 -0.50 16.75
N LYS A 61 -7.92 -1.09 17.81
CA LYS A 61 -7.01 -0.38 18.72
C LYS A 61 -5.75 0.12 18.01
N PHE A 62 -5.17 -0.71 17.14
CA PHE A 62 -4.02 -0.36 16.31
C PHE A 62 -4.34 0.86 15.41
N CYS A 63 -5.52 0.88 14.81
CA CYS A 63 -5.98 1.95 13.94
C CYS A 63 -6.15 3.31 14.63
N LYS A 64 -6.40 3.37 15.95
CA LYS A 64 -6.47 4.65 16.70
C LYS A 64 -5.17 5.44 16.70
N LYS A 65 -4.03 4.77 16.48
CA LYS A 65 -2.69 5.40 16.40
C LYS A 65 -2.26 5.69 14.96
N ALA A 66 -3.03 5.22 13.97
CA ALA A 66 -2.70 5.38 12.56
C ALA A 66 -2.87 6.84 12.13
N LYS A 67 -2.01 7.29 11.20
CA LYS A 67 -2.09 8.63 10.60
C LYS A 67 -1.90 8.53 9.09
N SER A 68 -2.43 9.51 8.36
CA SER A 68 -2.19 9.68 6.92
C SER A 68 -2.64 8.44 6.12
N LYS A 69 -1.77 7.83 5.29
CA LYS A 69 -2.12 6.66 4.46
C LYS A 69 -2.59 5.45 5.28
N ARG A 70 -2.08 5.29 6.50
CA ARG A 70 -2.42 4.18 7.42
C ARG A 70 -3.82 4.33 7.97
N GLU A 71 -4.17 5.55 8.35
CA GLU A 71 -5.52 5.91 8.80
C GLU A 71 -6.53 5.69 7.68
N ARG A 72 -6.17 6.04 6.44
CA ARG A 72 -7.03 5.79 5.28
C ARG A 72 -7.23 4.30 4.99
N LEU A 73 -6.18 3.49 5.15
CA LEU A 73 -6.31 2.03 5.08
C LEU A 73 -7.25 1.51 6.19
N CYS A 74 -7.07 1.96 7.42
CA CYS A 74 -7.94 1.63 8.54
C CYS A 74 -9.40 1.99 8.28
N TYR A 75 -9.66 3.15 7.67
CA TYR A 75 -11.00 3.56 7.25
C TYR A 75 -11.60 2.58 6.22
N TYR A 76 -10.86 2.22 5.19
CA TYR A 76 -11.34 1.26 4.18
C TYR A 76 -11.63 -0.13 4.75
N LEU A 77 -10.80 -0.57 5.69
CA LEU A 77 -10.94 -1.88 6.31
C LEU A 77 -12.00 -1.93 7.43
N GLY A 78 -12.57 -0.82 7.87
CA GLY A 78 -13.54 -0.83 8.98
C GLY A 78 -12.90 -0.79 10.37
N GLY A 79 -11.66 -0.32 10.48
CA GLY A 79 -10.90 -0.25 11.73
C GLY A 79 -11.16 1.02 12.56
N LEU A 80 -11.81 2.04 11.99
CA LEU A 80 -12.16 3.29 12.68
C LEU A 80 -13.67 3.36 12.96
N GLU A 81 -14.07 4.08 14.01
CA GLU A 81 -15.48 4.29 14.37
C GLU A 81 -16.27 5.04 13.27
N THR A 82 -15.58 5.84 12.46
CA THR A 82 -16.15 6.56 11.31
C THR A 82 -16.27 5.72 10.05
N SER A 83 -15.77 4.48 10.06
CA SER A 83 -15.75 3.62 8.87
C SER A 83 -17.16 3.12 8.54
N ALA A 84 -17.55 3.23 7.26
CA ALA A 84 -18.84 2.74 6.80
C ALA A 84 -18.85 1.22 6.54
N THR A 85 -17.68 0.60 6.41
CA THR A 85 -17.51 -0.82 6.11
C THR A 85 -17.10 -1.59 7.36
N ASN A 86 -17.40 -2.88 7.40
CA ASN A 86 -16.93 -3.81 8.45
C ASN A 86 -16.19 -5.00 7.80
N ILE A 87 -15.32 -4.70 6.84
CA ILE A 87 -14.57 -5.73 6.10
C ILE A 87 -13.33 -6.22 6.88
N VAL A 88 -13.07 -5.72 8.08
CA VAL A 88 -11.99 -6.15 8.97
C VAL A 88 -12.00 -7.66 9.19
N LYS A 89 -13.19 -8.30 9.16
CA LYS A 89 -13.34 -9.76 9.22
C LYS A 89 -12.69 -10.51 8.05
N GLN A 90 -12.66 -9.88 6.87
CA GLN A 90 -11.97 -10.42 5.69
C GLN A 90 -10.44 -10.35 5.82
N MET A 91 -9.93 -9.58 6.78
CA MET A 91 -8.52 -9.54 7.17
C MET A 91 -8.25 -10.47 8.37
N SER A 92 -9.05 -10.38 9.43
CA SER A 92 -8.79 -11.10 10.69
C SER A 92 -8.98 -12.61 10.58
N LYS A 93 -9.96 -13.07 9.78
CA LYS A 93 -10.21 -14.50 9.56
C LYS A 93 -9.08 -15.22 8.80
N PRO A 94 -8.61 -14.76 7.63
CA PRO A 94 -7.45 -15.40 7.01
C PRO A 94 -6.18 -15.23 7.84
N LEU A 95 -6.04 -14.12 8.59
CA LEU A 95 -4.91 -13.96 9.49
C LEU A 95 -4.90 -15.01 10.61
N SER A 96 -6.07 -15.36 11.15
CA SER A 96 -6.18 -16.39 12.19
C SER A 96 -5.77 -17.79 11.73
N TRP A 97 -5.75 -18.01 10.42
CA TRP A 97 -5.28 -19.25 9.78
C TRP A 97 -3.79 -19.20 9.41
N GLY A 98 -3.08 -18.12 9.75
CA GLY A 98 -1.67 -17.93 9.43
C GLY A 98 -1.41 -17.53 7.97
N LEU A 99 -2.40 -16.98 7.27
CA LEU A 99 -2.20 -16.51 5.91
C LEU A 99 -1.26 -15.26 5.91
N PRO A 100 -0.28 -15.17 5.00
CA PRO A 100 0.66 -14.06 5.02
C PRO A 100 0.03 -12.76 4.50
N PRO A 101 0.58 -11.58 4.87
CA PRO A 101 0.04 -10.26 4.52
C PRO A 101 -0.26 -10.07 3.03
N GLU A 102 0.60 -10.58 2.15
CA GLU A 102 0.44 -10.46 0.69
C GLU A 102 -0.88 -11.09 0.23
N LYS A 103 -1.16 -12.30 0.71
CA LYS A 103 -2.38 -13.03 0.35
C LYS A 103 -3.63 -12.47 1.01
N ILE A 104 -3.48 -11.90 2.20
CA ILE A 104 -4.57 -11.15 2.84
C ILE A 104 -4.90 -9.90 2.00
N CYS A 105 -3.92 -9.10 1.62
CA CYS A 105 -4.12 -7.90 0.80
C CYS A 105 -4.67 -8.23 -0.60
N GLU A 106 -4.25 -9.34 -1.21
CA GLU A 106 -4.83 -9.84 -2.46
C GLU A 106 -6.32 -10.14 -2.34
N LYS A 107 -6.73 -10.75 -1.21
CA LYS A 107 -8.15 -11.00 -0.91
C LYS A 107 -8.90 -9.70 -0.67
N LEU A 108 -8.35 -8.79 0.14
CA LEU A 108 -8.95 -7.49 0.45
C LEU A 108 -9.18 -6.65 -0.81
N LYS A 109 -8.25 -6.69 -1.78
CA LYS A 109 -8.40 -6.04 -3.09
C LYS A 109 -9.66 -6.45 -3.84
N LYS A 110 -10.13 -7.70 -3.66
CA LYS A 110 -11.36 -8.21 -4.30
C LYS A 110 -12.62 -7.63 -3.65
N PHE A 111 -12.55 -7.18 -2.39
CA PHE A 111 -13.65 -6.52 -1.68
C PHE A 111 -13.63 -5.00 -1.91
N ASP A 112 -12.45 -4.41 -1.89
CA ASP A 112 -12.25 -2.99 -2.13
C ASP A 112 -10.89 -2.76 -2.83
N SER A 113 -10.93 -2.33 -4.10
CA SER A 113 -9.71 -2.09 -4.87
C SER A 113 -8.88 -0.93 -4.31
N GLN A 114 -9.52 0.02 -3.60
CA GLN A 114 -8.88 1.20 -3.04
C GLN A 114 -7.82 0.83 -1.99
N VAL A 115 -7.99 -0.31 -1.30
CA VAL A 115 -7.02 -0.86 -0.34
C VAL A 115 -5.63 -1.01 -0.96
N CYS A 116 -5.55 -1.48 -2.19
CA CYS A 116 -4.30 -1.72 -2.89
C CYS A 116 -3.85 -0.58 -3.80
N GLU A 117 -4.74 0.38 -4.06
CA GLU A 117 -4.41 1.64 -4.73
C GLU A 117 -3.71 2.63 -3.79
N LEU A 118 -3.82 2.44 -2.47
CA LEU A 118 -3.05 3.18 -1.49
C LEU A 118 -1.55 2.90 -1.65
N LYS A 119 -0.81 3.96 -1.96
CA LYS A 119 0.65 3.95 -2.06
C LYS A 119 1.21 4.97 -1.08
N TYR A 120 2.36 4.65 -0.48
CA TYR A 120 3.13 5.67 0.20
C TYR A 120 3.50 6.73 -0.82
N ASP A 121 3.50 7.97 -0.36
CA ASP A 121 4.04 9.05 -1.14
C ASP A 121 5.51 8.74 -1.37
N LYS A 122 5.86 8.33 -2.60
CA LYS A 122 7.27 8.12 -2.99
C LYS A 122 7.99 9.42 -2.69
N THR A 123 8.88 9.40 -1.70
CA THR A 123 9.87 10.45 -1.54
C THR A 123 10.72 10.40 -2.80
N ILE A 124 10.77 11.53 -3.49
CA ILE A 124 11.56 11.62 -4.71
C ILE A 124 13.01 11.60 -4.26
N ASP A 125 13.76 10.56 -4.62
CA ASP A 125 15.20 10.53 -4.39
C ASP A 125 15.83 11.60 -5.28
N LEU A 126 16.02 12.79 -4.72
CA LEU A 126 16.55 13.95 -5.42
C LEU A 126 17.97 13.70 -5.93
N ALA A 127 18.71 12.75 -5.34
CA ALA A 127 20.09 12.44 -5.73
C ALA A 127 20.15 11.68 -7.07
N LYS A 128 19.22 10.73 -7.28
CA LYS A 128 19.22 9.86 -8.47
C LYS A 128 18.18 10.25 -9.52
N THR A 129 17.14 10.98 -9.11
CA THR A 129 16.00 11.26 -9.98
C THR A 129 16.26 12.46 -10.89
N ASN A 130 16.10 12.25 -12.19
CA ASN A 130 16.13 13.34 -13.16
C ASN A 130 14.85 14.20 -13.06
N LEU A 131 14.99 15.43 -12.53
CA LEU A 131 13.88 16.37 -12.34
C LEU A 131 13.14 16.69 -13.64
N LYS A 132 13.82 16.66 -14.79
CA LYS A 132 13.22 16.89 -16.11
C LYS A 132 12.22 15.79 -16.51
N LYS A 133 12.30 14.59 -15.91
CA LYS A 133 11.37 13.47 -16.16
C LYS A 133 10.14 13.47 -15.25
N LEU A 134 10.15 14.24 -14.16
CA LEU A 134 9.04 14.32 -13.22
C LEU A 134 7.85 15.10 -13.79
N LYS A 135 6.63 14.86 -13.30
CA LYS A 135 5.48 15.70 -13.65
C LYS A 135 5.49 16.96 -12.78
N VAL A 136 4.86 18.05 -13.24
CA VAL A 136 4.75 19.31 -12.46
C VAL A 136 4.14 19.07 -11.07
N LYS A 137 3.20 18.13 -10.95
CA LYS A 137 2.61 17.72 -9.66
C LYS A 137 3.66 17.18 -8.68
N ASP A 138 4.61 16.39 -9.17
CA ASP A 138 5.67 15.79 -8.35
C ASP A 138 6.71 16.85 -7.94
N LEU A 139 7.02 17.80 -8.83
CA LEU A 139 7.88 18.95 -8.53
C LEU A 139 7.26 19.85 -7.45
N LYS A 140 5.96 20.19 -7.56
CA LYS A 140 5.22 20.94 -6.54
C LYS A 140 5.22 20.22 -5.18
N LYS A 141 5.16 18.89 -5.19
CA LYS A 141 5.21 18.10 -3.96
C LYS A 141 6.56 18.22 -3.24
N ILE A 142 7.68 18.30 -3.96
CA ILE A 142 9.01 18.54 -3.36
C ILE A 142 9.01 19.87 -2.62
N LEU A 143 8.58 20.95 -3.28
CA LEU A 143 8.50 22.28 -2.68
C LEU A 143 7.57 22.30 -1.45
N SER A 144 6.41 21.64 -1.54
CA SER A 144 5.47 21.53 -0.43
C SER A 144 6.04 20.76 0.76
N GLN A 145 6.84 19.71 0.51
CA GLN A 145 7.53 18.96 1.56
C GLN A 145 8.58 19.81 2.30
N TRP A 146 9.18 20.79 1.61
CA TRP A 146 10.11 21.76 2.20
C TRP A 146 9.41 22.97 2.84
N GLY A 147 8.09 23.09 2.69
CA GLY A 147 7.32 24.27 3.14
C GLY A 147 7.44 25.48 2.20
N GLU A 148 7.96 25.27 1.00
CA GLU A 148 8.29 26.31 0.01
C GLU A 148 7.23 26.43 -1.10
N ASP A 149 5.96 26.18 -0.76
CA ASP A 149 4.83 26.27 -1.69
C ASP A 149 4.72 27.66 -2.37
N GLN A 150 5.22 28.70 -1.71
CA GLN A 150 5.19 30.08 -2.17
C GLN A 150 6.48 30.53 -2.88
N ALA A 151 7.55 29.73 -2.86
CA ALA A 151 8.79 30.04 -3.57
C ALA A 151 8.58 30.17 -5.10
N CYS A 152 7.51 29.57 -5.62
CA CYS A 152 7.15 29.53 -7.03
C CYS A 152 5.88 30.34 -7.37
N LYS A 153 5.67 31.52 -6.79
CA LYS A 153 4.45 32.36 -7.03
C LYS A 153 4.22 32.77 -8.48
N GLY A 154 5.22 32.67 -9.37
CA GLY A 154 5.13 33.03 -10.80
C GLY A 154 5.50 31.91 -11.78
N CYS A 155 5.69 30.68 -11.30
CA CYS A 155 6.15 29.57 -12.13
C CYS A 155 5.03 29.09 -13.07
N ALA A 156 5.13 29.43 -14.35
CA ALA A 156 4.19 28.99 -15.38
C ALA A 156 4.68 27.70 -16.05
N GLU A 157 6.00 27.53 -16.16
CA GLU A 157 6.62 26.44 -16.88
C GLU A 157 7.27 25.41 -15.96
N LYS A 158 7.40 24.18 -16.47
CA LYS A 158 8.04 23.08 -15.75
C LYS A 158 9.51 23.40 -15.38
N SER A 159 10.22 24.10 -16.25
CA SER A 159 11.60 24.56 -16.03
C SER A 159 11.73 25.46 -14.82
N ASP A 160 10.74 26.30 -14.53
CA ASP A 160 10.77 27.24 -13.40
C ASP A 160 10.75 26.48 -12.07
N PHE A 161 9.89 25.46 -11.96
CA PHE A 161 9.85 24.58 -10.79
C PHE A 161 11.17 23.83 -10.58
N ILE A 162 11.82 23.41 -11.67
CA ILE A 162 13.11 22.68 -11.58
C ILE A 162 14.21 23.62 -11.04
N LYS A 163 14.30 24.84 -11.55
CA LYS A 163 15.29 25.84 -11.09
C LYS A 163 15.15 26.13 -9.61
N VAL A 164 13.95 26.43 -9.14
CA VAL A 164 13.69 26.70 -7.72
C VAL A 164 14.06 25.48 -6.85
N ILE A 165 13.76 24.27 -7.32
CA ILE A 165 14.14 23.04 -6.60
C ILE A 165 15.66 22.90 -6.52
N GLU A 166 16.39 23.18 -7.60
CA GLU A 166 17.86 23.11 -7.65
C GLU A 166 18.52 24.18 -6.77
N GLU A 167 17.97 25.40 -6.74
CA GLU A 167 18.43 26.50 -5.89
C GLU A 167 18.24 26.20 -4.39
N LEU A 168 17.13 25.56 -4.02
CA LEU A 168 16.80 25.23 -2.63
C LEU A 168 17.37 23.88 -2.17
N MET A 169 17.82 23.03 -3.10
CA MET A 169 18.35 21.69 -2.81
C MET A 169 19.52 21.69 -1.80
N PRO A 170 20.51 22.62 -1.84
CA PRO A 170 21.60 22.64 -0.88
C PRO A 170 21.13 22.83 0.57
N VAL A 171 20.02 23.55 0.78
CA VAL A 171 19.48 23.87 2.11
C VAL A 171 18.64 22.71 2.64
N TYR A 172 17.75 22.18 1.81
CA TYR A 172 16.76 21.19 2.24
C TYR A 172 17.15 19.73 1.98
N ALA A 173 18.12 19.48 1.10
CA ALA A 173 18.62 18.15 0.75
C ALA A 173 20.13 18.16 0.42
N PRO A 174 21.01 18.56 1.36
CA PRO A 174 22.45 18.75 1.11
C PRO A 174 23.16 17.49 0.61
N GLU A 175 22.80 16.31 1.13
CA GLU A 175 23.36 15.03 0.69
C GLU A 175 23.02 14.69 -0.77
N ALA A 176 21.78 14.99 -1.17
CA ALA A 176 21.33 14.80 -2.54
C ALA A 176 22.01 15.78 -3.49
N TYR A 177 22.13 17.05 -3.09
CA TYR A 177 22.85 18.06 -3.85
C TYR A 177 24.32 17.67 -4.07
N ALA A 178 25.03 17.28 -3.01
CA ALA A 178 26.42 16.83 -3.08
C ALA A 178 26.59 15.60 -3.99
N SER A 179 25.62 14.69 -3.99
CA SER A 179 25.64 13.50 -4.85
C SER A 179 25.46 13.84 -6.33
N ARG A 180 24.65 14.86 -6.66
CA ARG A 180 24.44 15.29 -8.06
C ARG A 180 25.64 16.03 -8.62
N GLN A 181 26.26 16.89 -7.82
CA GLN A 181 27.50 17.59 -8.22
C GLN A 181 28.62 16.60 -8.55
N LYS A 182 28.70 15.48 -7.83
CA LYS A 182 29.67 14.39 -8.11
C LYS A 182 29.35 13.57 -9.36
N ALA A 183 28.11 13.60 -9.85
CA ALA A 183 27.69 12.86 -11.04
C ALA A 183 27.77 13.68 -12.34
N GLU A 184 27.94 15.00 -12.21
CA GLU A 184 28.18 15.93 -13.33
C GLU A 184 29.67 16.21 -13.57
N LEU A 185 30.54 15.71 -12.66
CA LEU A 185 32.00 15.61 -12.79
C LEU A 185 32.40 14.26 -13.37
#